data_AF-A0A9X3HZS1-F1
#
_entry.id   AF-A0A9X3HZS1-F1
#
_cell.length_a   1.000
_cell.length_b   1.000
_cell.length_c   1.000
_cell.angle_alpha   90.00
_cell.angle_beta   90.00
_cell.angle_gamma   90.00
#
_symmetry.space_group_name_H-M   'P 1'
#
loop_
_entity.id
_entity.type
_entity.pdbx_description
1 polymer ?
#
loop_
_entity_poly.entity_id
_entity_poly.type
_entity_poly.pdbx_seq_one_letter_code
_entity_poly.pdbx_strand_id
1 'polypeptide(L)'
;MAFISVLTLISLVLTFGLLRFPRLAEIHFDRQRGIVYTWRFGKIAACKFENLGFREDKIGLTLFLYGESKKHESGYWPALFGLQPTGKAHMNSEDDNTFLMAQLFAFIDEGKQAVITGESFQRPQSKTYLYVDKKPKNFDSRLEDILKRDDALPDIYTKHLF
;
A
#
# COMPACT_ATOMS: atom_id res chain seq x y z
N MET A 1 -34.14 6.14 -27.66
CA MET A 1 -33.81 7.37 -26.90
C MET A 1 -33.52 7.09 -25.44
N ALA A 2 -34.45 6.50 -24.66
CA ALA A 2 -34.23 6.22 -23.23
C ALA A 2 -32.98 5.36 -22.92
N PHE A 3 -32.71 4.32 -23.71
CA PHE A 3 -31.52 3.46 -23.52
C PHE A 3 -30.20 4.23 -23.65
N ILE A 4 -30.10 5.12 -24.65
CA ILE A 4 -28.92 5.96 -24.85
C ILE A 4 -28.76 6.92 -23.67
N SER A 5 -29.85 7.58 -23.25
CA SER A 5 -29.82 8.48 -22.10
C SER A 5 -29.37 7.80 -20.79
N VAL A 6 -29.83 6.56 -20.55
CA VAL A 6 -29.40 5.76 -19.38
C VAL A 6 -27.91 5.42 -19.47
N LEU A 7 -27.43 4.95 -20.62
CA LEU A 7 -26.00 4.66 -20.80
C LEU A 7 -25.13 5.91 -20.66
N THR A 8 -25.57 7.05 -21.19
CA THR A 8 -24.87 8.33 -21.03
C THR A 8 -24.79 8.74 -19.56
N LEU A 9 -25.88 8.61 -18.80
CA LEU A 9 -25.88 8.91 -17.37
C LEU A 9 -24.90 8.00 -16.59
N ILE A 10 -24.92 6.69 -16.86
CA ILE A 10 -23.98 5.73 -16.25
C ILE A 10 -22.54 6.12 -16.58
N SER A 11 -22.25 6.44 -17.85
CA SER A 11 -20.91 6.86 -18.29
C SER A 11 -20.44 8.12 -17.57
N LEU A 12 -21.31 9.13 -17.42
CA LEU A 12 -21.00 10.37 -16.69
C LEU A 12 -20.72 10.09 -15.20
N VAL A 13 -21.54 9.26 -14.55
CA VAL A 13 -21.35 8.89 -13.15
C VAL A 13 -20.03 8.14 -12.95
N LEU A 14 -19.71 7.18 -13.81
CA LEU A 14 -18.46 6.43 -13.76
C LEU A 14 -17.25 7.34 -14.01
N THR A 15 -17.34 8.23 -15.00
CA THR A 15 -16.28 9.20 -15.30
C THR A 15 -16.04 10.12 -14.11
N PHE A 16 -17.09 10.68 -13.53
CA PHE A 16 -16.97 11.51 -12.33
C PHE A 16 -16.38 10.74 -11.15
N GLY A 17 -16.79 9.48 -10.96
CA GLY A 17 -16.23 8.58 -9.94
C GLY A 17 -14.72 8.35 -10.12
N LEU A 18 -14.26 8.12 -11.36
CA LEU A 18 -12.84 7.95 -11.67
C LEU A 18 -12.03 9.22 -11.42
N LEU A 19 -12.55 10.38 -11.82
CA LEU A 19 -11.93 11.68 -11.52
C LEU A 19 -11.87 11.95 -10.00
N ARG A 20 -12.80 11.37 -9.24
CA ARG A 20 -12.85 11.48 -7.78
C ARG A 20 -11.96 10.46 -7.05
N PHE A 21 -11.29 9.56 -7.76
CA PHE A 21 -10.47 8.54 -7.12
C PHE A 21 -9.04 9.08 -6.89
N PRO A 22 -8.58 9.18 -5.63
CA PRO A 22 -7.23 9.66 -5.33
C PRO A 22 -6.17 8.63 -5.73
N ARG A 23 -4.97 9.11 -6.05
CA ARG A 23 -3.75 8.29 -5.99
C ARG A 23 -3.58 7.80 -4.56
N LEU A 24 -3.24 6.51 -4.41
CA LEU A 24 -2.87 5.95 -3.12
C LEU A 24 -1.71 6.74 -2.50
N ALA A 25 -1.69 6.83 -1.18
CA ALA A 25 -0.53 7.34 -0.48
C ALA A 25 0.69 6.45 -0.74
N GLU A 26 1.87 7.02 -0.59
CA GLU A 26 3.10 6.25 -0.64
C GLU A 26 3.22 5.36 0.59
N ILE A 27 3.96 4.27 0.43
CA ILE A 27 4.31 3.41 1.55
C ILE A 27 5.60 3.97 2.14
N HIS A 28 5.53 4.36 3.40
CA HIS A 28 6.65 4.93 4.13
C HIS A 28 7.32 3.84 4.95
N PHE A 29 8.61 3.65 4.72
CA PHE A 29 9.46 2.83 5.57
C PHE A 29 10.27 3.75 6.48
N ASP A 30 9.92 3.78 7.75
CA ASP A 30 10.61 4.56 8.77
C ASP A 30 11.58 3.65 9.52
N ARG A 31 12.86 3.70 9.12
CA ARG A 31 13.91 2.87 9.73
C ARG A 31 14.28 3.31 11.14
N GLN A 32 14.11 4.59 11.49
CA GLN A 32 14.44 5.06 12.84
C GLN A 32 13.47 4.45 13.87
N ARG A 33 12.21 4.28 13.46
CA ARG A 33 11.17 3.67 14.29
C ARG A 33 11.00 2.16 14.04
N GLY A 34 11.56 1.62 12.97
CA GLY A 34 11.45 0.21 12.59
C GLY A 34 10.05 -0.17 12.11
N ILE A 35 9.35 0.74 11.42
CA ILE A 35 7.94 0.57 11.01
C ILE A 35 7.69 0.86 9.54
N VAL A 36 6.69 0.20 8.97
CA VAL A 36 6.09 0.54 7.68
C VAL A 36 4.72 1.14 7.94
N TYR A 37 4.35 2.21 7.24
CA TYR A 37 2.99 2.75 7.31
C TYR A 37 2.54 3.40 5.99
N THR A 38 1.22 3.47 5.82
CA THR A 38 0.58 4.16 4.71
C THR A 38 -0.88 4.49 5.07
N TRP A 39 -1.60 5.15 4.16
CA TRP A 39 -3.03 5.42 4.32
C TRP A 39 -3.80 5.32 3.02
N ARG A 40 -5.09 5.02 3.15
CA ARG A 40 -6.03 4.97 2.05
C ARG A 40 -7.45 5.31 2.51
N PHE A 41 -8.11 6.25 1.84
CA PHE A 41 -9.47 6.69 2.11
C PHE A 41 -9.72 7.02 3.59
N GLY A 42 -8.78 7.74 4.21
CA GLY A 42 -8.87 8.13 5.62
C GLY A 42 -8.53 7.03 6.63
N LYS A 43 -8.17 5.83 6.17
CA LYS A 43 -7.74 4.70 7.00
C LYS A 43 -6.22 4.58 7.00
N ILE A 44 -5.66 4.18 8.12
CA ILE A 44 -4.22 3.95 8.29
C ILE A 44 -3.96 2.44 8.28
N ALA A 45 -2.83 2.05 7.71
CA ALA A 45 -2.26 0.73 7.89
C ALA A 45 -0.78 0.85 8.25
N ALA A 46 -0.35 0.07 9.23
CA ALA A 46 1.02 0.07 9.71
C ALA A 46 1.39 -1.26 10.35
N CYS A 47 2.68 -1.54 10.42
CA CYS A 47 3.25 -2.60 11.23
C CYS A 47 4.74 -2.31 11.49
N LYS A 48 5.30 -2.95 12.50
CA LYS A 48 6.75 -3.04 12.67
C LYS A 48 7.35 -3.90 11.57
N PHE A 49 8.64 -3.71 11.28
CA PHE A 49 9.34 -4.50 10.27
C PHE A 49 9.32 -6.00 10.59
N GLU A 50 9.43 -6.37 11.87
CA GLU A 50 9.36 -7.77 12.33
C GLU A 50 8.03 -8.47 12.01
N ASN A 51 6.94 -7.70 11.90
CA ASN A 51 5.59 -8.19 11.65
C ASN A 51 5.17 -8.03 10.17
N LEU A 52 6.02 -7.43 9.33
CA LEU A 52 5.73 -7.17 7.93
C LEU A 52 5.60 -8.48 7.15
N GLY A 53 4.41 -8.75 6.63
CA GLY A 53 4.17 -9.87 5.73
C GLY A 53 4.42 -9.44 4.28
N PHE A 54 4.91 -10.36 3.47
CA PHE A 54 5.05 -10.20 2.04
C PHE A 54 4.61 -11.46 1.32
N ARG A 55 4.07 -11.30 0.12
CA ARG A 55 3.73 -12.39 -0.78
C ARG A 55 3.95 -11.96 -2.21
N GLU A 56 4.60 -12.81 -2.96
CA GLU A 56 4.71 -12.65 -4.39
C GLU A 56 3.40 -13.06 -5.09
N ASP A 57 2.95 -12.24 -6.03
CA ASP A 57 1.86 -12.55 -6.93
C ASP A 57 2.23 -12.22 -8.38
N LYS A 58 1.41 -12.67 -9.33
CA LYS A 58 1.64 -12.45 -10.78
C LYS A 58 1.65 -10.97 -11.17
N ILE A 59 1.17 -10.09 -10.30
CA ILE A 59 1.00 -8.66 -10.54
C ILE A 59 2.07 -7.86 -9.77
N GLY A 60 2.86 -8.48 -8.90
CA GLY A 60 3.91 -7.82 -8.14
C GLY A 60 4.19 -8.44 -6.76
N LEU A 61 4.72 -7.62 -5.86
CA LEU A 61 4.94 -7.95 -4.46
C LEU A 61 3.82 -7.34 -3.61
N THR A 62 2.99 -8.16 -2.98
CA THR A 62 1.96 -7.69 -2.04
C THR A 62 2.54 -7.61 -0.63
N LEU A 63 2.46 -6.42 -0.03
CA LEU A 63 2.75 -6.19 1.39
C LEU A 63 1.49 -6.28 2.23
N PHE A 64 1.62 -6.84 3.41
CA PHE A 64 0.56 -6.93 4.41
C PHE A 64 0.88 -6.02 5.60
N LEU A 65 -0.01 -5.08 5.86
CA LEU A 65 0.08 -4.16 6.99
C LEU A 65 -1.16 -4.31 7.87
N TYR A 66 -1.05 -4.05 9.17
CA TYR A 66 -2.23 -4.06 10.04
C TYR A 66 -3.01 -2.76 9.87
N GLY A 67 -4.26 -2.83 9.39
CA GLY A 67 -5.01 -1.66 8.97
C GLY A 67 -6.35 -1.52 9.67
N GLU A 68 -6.85 -0.29 9.74
CA GLU A 68 -8.17 -0.02 10.31
C GLU A 68 -9.28 -0.61 9.43
N SER A 69 -10.16 -1.38 10.06
CA SER A 69 -11.27 -2.05 9.40
C SER A 69 -12.56 -1.92 10.17
N LYS A 70 -13.56 -1.28 9.55
CA LYS A 70 -14.93 -1.22 10.08
C LYS A 70 -15.68 -2.56 9.98
N LYS A 71 -15.12 -3.54 9.26
CA LYS A 71 -15.78 -4.83 8.99
C LYS A 71 -15.45 -5.91 10.02
N HIS A 72 -14.37 -5.74 10.77
CA HIS A 72 -13.90 -6.72 11.74
C HIS A 72 -14.15 -6.21 13.16
N GLU A 73 -14.50 -7.12 14.06
CA GLU A 73 -14.89 -6.82 15.45
C GLU A 73 -13.77 -6.11 16.21
N SER A 74 -12.51 -6.49 15.95
CA SER A 74 -11.33 -5.83 16.54
C SER A 74 -11.16 -4.37 16.08
N GLY A 75 -11.86 -3.94 15.02
CA GLY A 75 -11.64 -2.66 14.36
C GLY A 75 -10.41 -2.64 13.44
N TYR A 76 -9.72 -3.78 13.29
CA TYR A 76 -8.47 -3.90 12.53
C TYR A 76 -8.38 -5.20 11.73
N TRP A 77 -7.72 -5.16 10.58
CA TRP A 77 -7.53 -6.31 9.69
C TRP A 77 -6.30 -6.10 8.79
N PRO A 78 -5.65 -7.18 8.28
CA PRO A 78 -4.62 -7.04 7.26
C PRO A 78 -5.12 -6.24 6.05
N ALA A 79 -4.37 -5.20 5.70
CA ALA A 79 -4.54 -4.38 4.53
C ALA A 79 -3.43 -4.72 3.53
N LEU A 80 -3.84 -5.05 2.31
CA LEU A 80 -2.96 -5.52 1.24
C LEU A 80 -2.56 -4.35 0.34
N PHE A 81 -1.26 -4.18 0.13
CA PHE A 81 -0.70 -3.15 -0.74
C PHE A 81 0.23 -3.79 -1.77
N GLY A 82 -0.22 -3.82 -3.02
CA GLY A 82 0.57 -4.33 -4.14
C GLY A 82 1.62 -3.33 -4.61
N LEU A 83 2.86 -3.78 -4.67
CA LEU A 83 4.00 -3.08 -5.25
C LEU A 83 4.32 -3.68 -6.63
N GLN A 84 4.48 -2.82 -7.62
CA GLN A 84 4.75 -3.23 -9.00
C GLN A 84 6.17 -2.83 -9.39
N PRO A 85 7.11 -3.78 -9.58
CA PRO A 85 8.50 -3.46 -9.90
C PRO A 85 8.62 -2.66 -11.20
N THR A 86 7.92 -3.06 -12.25
CA THR A 86 8.00 -2.37 -13.56
C THR A 86 7.06 -1.17 -13.69
N GLY A 87 6.16 -0.95 -12.72
CA GLY A 87 5.04 -0.02 -12.85
C GLY A 87 3.97 -0.43 -13.88
N LYS A 88 4.06 -1.64 -14.44
CA LYS A 88 3.08 -2.21 -15.35
C LYS A 88 2.61 -3.55 -14.78
N ALA A 89 1.43 -3.54 -14.18
CA ALA A 89 0.78 -4.68 -13.51
C ALA A 89 0.89 -6.04 -14.25
N HIS A 90 0.84 -6.03 -15.59
CA HIS A 90 0.80 -7.24 -16.42
C HIS A 90 2.15 -7.59 -17.07
N MET A 91 3.21 -6.86 -16.74
CA MET A 91 4.55 -7.05 -17.31
C MET A 91 5.60 -7.31 -16.22
N ASN A 92 5.18 -7.80 -15.05
CA ASN A 92 6.12 -8.22 -14.02
C ASN A 92 6.49 -9.68 -14.24
N SER A 93 7.79 -9.97 -14.16
CA SER A 93 8.32 -11.34 -14.07
C SER A 93 8.61 -11.71 -12.60
N GLU A 94 8.82 -13.00 -12.36
CA GLU A 94 9.27 -13.51 -11.06
C GLU A 94 10.64 -12.93 -10.66
N ASP A 95 11.53 -12.75 -11.64
CA ASP A 95 12.84 -12.11 -11.43
C ASP A 95 12.69 -10.64 -10.99
N ASP A 96 11.75 -9.90 -11.59
CA ASP A 96 11.47 -8.51 -11.20
C ASP A 96 10.96 -8.41 -9.76
N ASN A 97 10.11 -9.35 -9.35
CA ASN A 97 9.57 -9.43 -8.00
C ASN A 97 10.66 -9.81 -6.99
N THR A 98 11.48 -10.81 -7.31
CA THR A 98 12.62 -11.24 -6.50
C THR A 98 13.62 -10.09 -6.32
N PHE A 99 13.91 -9.35 -7.39
CA PHE A 99 14.77 -8.18 -7.35
C PHE A 99 14.20 -7.08 -6.44
N LEU A 100 12.92 -6.74 -6.59
CA LEU A 100 12.25 -5.75 -5.73
C LEU A 100 12.27 -6.18 -4.26
N MET A 101 12.01 -7.45 -3.98
CA MET A 101 12.04 -8.00 -2.63
C MET A 101 13.44 -7.88 -2.02
N ALA A 102 14.49 -8.24 -2.76
CA ALA A 102 15.88 -8.11 -2.32
C ALA A 102 16.24 -6.65 -2.01
N GLN A 103 15.85 -5.70 -2.89
CA GLN A 103 16.05 -4.28 -2.64
C GLN A 103 15.32 -3.79 -1.39
N LEU A 104 14.08 -4.26 -1.17
CA LEU A 104 13.30 -3.89 0.00
C LEU A 104 13.97 -4.35 1.29
N PHE A 105 14.46 -5.60 1.34
CA PHE A 105 15.15 -6.11 2.52
C PHE A 105 16.50 -5.45 2.75
N ALA A 106 17.28 -5.20 1.69
CA ALA A 106 18.52 -4.42 1.80
C ALA A 106 18.25 -3.01 2.34
N PHE A 107 17.16 -2.36 1.92
CA PHE A 107 16.75 -1.08 2.46
C PHE A 107 16.35 -1.15 3.94
N ILE A 108 15.59 -2.17 4.34
CA ILE A 108 15.13 -2.36 5.72
C ILE A 108 16.33 -2.56 6.66
N ASP A 109 17.29 -3.39 6.25
CA ASP A 109 18.46 -3.75 7.05
C ASP A 109 19.52 -2.64 7.05
N GLU A 110 20.02 -2.29 5.86
CA GLU A 110 21.16 -1.41 5.72
C GLU A 110 20.76 0.06 5.52
N GLY A 111 19.60 0.33 4.93
CA GLY A 111 19.11 1.69 4.67
C GLY A 111 19.27 2.14 3.21
N LYS A 112 19.15 3.46 2.99
CA LYS A 112 19.12 4.06 1.64
C LYS A 112 20.35 3.72 0.80
N GLN A 113 21.53 3.69 1.42
CA GLN A 113 22.80 3.49 0.72
C GLN A 113 22.96 2.08 0.12
N ALA A 114 22.18 1.10 0.58
CA ALA A 114 22.21 -0.26 0.03
C ALA A 114 21.44 -0.37 -1.29
N VAL A 115 20.58 0.61 -1.61
CA VAL A 115 19.72 0.58 -2.80
C VAL A 115 19.95 1.77 -3.72
N ILE A 116 20.30 2.93 -3.17
CA ILE A 116 20.56 4.16 -3.93
C ILE A 116 22.06 4.27 -4.19
N THR A 117 22.45 4.09 -5.45
CA THR A 117 23.86 4.15 -5.90
C THR A 117 24.36 5.57 -6.20
N GLY A 118 23.46 6.56 -6.26
CA GLY A 118 23.79 7.98 -6.45
C GLY A 118 23.51 8.83 -5.21
N GLU A 119 23.60 10.16 -5.34
CA GLU A 119 23.30 11.07 -4.23
C GLU A 119 21.82 11.05 -3.82
N SER A 120 20.92 10.86 -4.78
CA SER A 120 19.49 10.72 -4.54
C SER A 120 18.79 9.96 -5.66
N PHE A 121 17.63 9.41 -5.35
CA PHE A 121 16.75 8.78 -6.34
C PHE A 121 15.32 9.29 -6.14
N GLN A 122 14.69 9.74 -7.22
CA GLN A 122 13.29 10.15 -7.24
C GLN A 122 12.60 9.57 -8.47
N ARG A 123 11.48 8.87 -8.25
CA ARG A 123 10.65 8.35 -9.33
C ARG A 123 9.63 9.42 -9.74
N PRO A 124 9.44 9.69 -11.05
CA PRO A 124 8.39 10.57 -11.50
C PRO A 124 7.02 9.98 -11.13
N GLN A 125 6.16 10.82 -10.56
CA GLN A 125 4.82 10.44 -10.16
C GLN A 125 3.91 10.28 -11.37
N SER A 126 2.96 9.34 -11.28
CA SER A 126 1.95 9.17 -12.33
C SER A 126 1.05 10.41 -12.44
N LYS A 127 0.84 10.87 -13.67
CA LYS A 127 -0.04 12.01 -14.00
C LYS A 127 -1.51 11.59 -14.21
N THR A 128 -1.83 10.31 -14.02
CA THR A 128 -3.19 9.77 -14.27
C THR A 128 -4.20 10.20 -13.21
N TYR A 129 -3.74 10.59 -12.01
CA TYR A 129 -4.60 10.95 -10.89
C TYR A 129 -4.65 12.46 -10.70
N LEU A 130 -5.84 12.99 -10.41
CA LEU A 130 -6.03 14.43 -10.16
C LEU A 130 -5.54 14.88 -8.78
N TYR A 131 -5.46 13.97 -7.82
CA TYR A 131 -5.03 14.29 -6.46
C TYR A 131 -4.50 13.04 -5.74
N VAL A 132 -3.74 13.29 -4.67
CA VAL A 132 -3.22 12.27 -3.76
C VAL A 132 -4.15 12.15 -2.57
N ASP A 133 -4.25 10.94 -2.02
CA ASP A 133 -5.06 10.71 -0.84
C ASP A 133 -4.53 11.50 0.37
N LYS A 134 -5.46 12.12 1.10
CA LYS A 134 -5.11 13.03 2.20
C LYS A 134 -4.72 12.24 3.44
N LYS A 135 -3.62 12.66 4.08
CA LYS A 135 -3.20 12.10 5.37
C LYS A 135 -4.38 12.20 6.37
N PRO A 136 -4.77 11.08 7.02
CA PRO A 136 -5.88 11.07 7.95
C PRO A 136 -5.70 12.02 9.14
N LYS A 137 -6.80 12.51 9.72
CA LYS A 137 -6.75 13.29 10.97
C LYS A 137 -6.30 12.41 12.14
N ASN A 138 -5.65 13.03 13.13
CA ASN A 138 -5.08 12.37 14.32
C ASN A 138 -4.15 11.21 13.95
N PHE A 139 -3.37 11.38 12.89
CA PHE A 139 -2.59 10.32 12.28
C PHE A 139 -1.63 9.67 13.28
N ASP A 140 -0.83 10.47 13.99
CA ASP A 140 0.25 9.93 14.83
C ASP A 140 -0.33 9.10 15.99
N SER A 141 -1.37 9.59 16.67
CA SER A 141 -2.08 8.83 17.71
C SER A 141 -2.65 7.50 17.18
N ARG A 142 -3.29 7.53 16.01
CA ARG A 142 -3.90 6.33 15.41
C ARG A 142 -2.84 5.35 14.91
N LEU A 143 -1.70 5.85 14.44
CA LEU A 143 -0.55 5.05 14.06
C LEU A 143 -0.01 4.30 15.29
N GLU A 144 0.22 4.99 16.41
CA GLU A 144 0.65 4.33 17.67
C GLU A 144 -0.36 3.27 18.12
N ASP A 145 -1.66 3.54 17.98
CA ASP A 145 -2.69 2.59 18.35
C ASP A 145 -2.64 1.32 17.49
N ILE A 146 -2.37 1.43 16.18
CA ILE A 146 -2.19 0.26 15.32
C ILE A 146 -0.95 -0.53 15.76
N LEU A 147 0.18 0.14 15.97
CA LEU A 147 1.47 -0.48 16.32
C LEU A 147 1.48 -1.16 17.69
N LYS A 148 0.56 -0.83 18.60
CA LYS A 148 0.38 -1.56 19.86
C LYS A 148 -0.30 -2.92 19.69
N ARG A 149 -0.89 -3.18 18.52
CA ARG A 149 -1.76 -4.33 18.24
C ARG A 149 -1.25 -5.16 17.06
N ASP A 150 -0.17 -4.73 16.42
CA ASP A 150 0.31 -5.34 15.18
C ASP A 150 0.96 -6.71 15.40
N ASP A 151 1.28 -7.08 16.65
CA ASP A 151 1.73 -8.43 17.00
C ASP A 151 0.67 -9.51 16.70
N ALA A 152 -0.60 -9.14 16.50
CA ALA A 152 -1.62 -10.05 16.01
C ALA A 152 -1.44 -10.42 14.53
N LEU A 153 -0.70 -9.61 13.76
CA LEU A 153 -0.60 -9.72 12.32
C LEU A 153 0.08 -11.04 11.87
N PRO A 154 1.21 -11.49 12.45
CA PRO A 154 1.80 -12.81 12.16
C PRO A 154 0.85 -14.00 12.39
N ASP A 155 0.06 -13.96 13.46
CA ASP A 155 -0.93 -15.00 13.76
C ASP A 155 -2.01 -15.09 12.68
N ILE A 156 -2.43 -13.94 12.15
CA ILE A 156 -3.44 -13.88 11.09
C ILE A 156 -2.85 -14.46 9.80
N TYR A 157 -1.57 -14.26 9.48
CA TYR A 157 -0.91 -14.91 8.34
C TYR A 157 -0.89 -16.43 8.44
N THR A 158 -0.66 -16.95 9.65
CA THR A 158 -0.55 -18.39 9.84
C THR A 158 -1.92 -19.07 9.78
N LYS A 159 -2.97 -18.38 10.26
CA LYS A 159 -4.34 -18.89 10.30
C LYS A 159 -5.10 -18.72 8.99
N HIS A 160 -4.72 -17.75 8.17
CA HIS A 160 -5.38 -17.45 6.91
C HIS A 160 -4.38 -17.58 5.76
N LEU A 161 -4.66 -18.49 4.83
CA LEU A 161 -3.99 -18.54 3.53
C LEU A 161 -4.39 -17.28 2.75
N PHE A 162 -3.62 -16.21 2.93
CA PHE A 162 -3.85 -14.99 2.19
C PHE A 162 -3.40 -15.12 0.75
#